data_AF-A0A482VMP6-F1
#
_entry.id   AF-A0A482VMP6-F1
#
_cell.length_a   1.000
_cell.length_b   1.000
_cell.length_c   1.000
_cell.angle_alpha   90.00
_cell.angle_beta   90.00
_cell.angle_gamma   90.00
#
_symmetry.space_group_name_H-M   'P 1'
#
loop_
_entity.id
_entity.type
_entity.pdbx_description
1 polymer ?
#
loop_
_entity_poly.entity_id
_entity_poly.type
_entity_poly.pdbx_seq_one_letter_code
_entity_poly.pdbx_strand_id
1 'polypeptide(L)'
;MVFTTEHKIFITECYVRNGVIENGECRCSSSACLQEFRQKFEDMVFLEADFFNLVRSTVKNFPLNGSVNRKQASGGLKLRTEALIEDVRQRMEEEPTRSLKHLSQEMGLSYETCLLRKRI
;
A
#
# COMPACT_ATOMS: atom_id res chain seq x y z
N MET A 1 -11.58 1.89 15.54
CA MET A 1 -12.48 2.27 14.42
C MET A 1 -11.76 2.10 13.09
N VAL A 2 -12.45 1.78 11.99
CA VAL A 2 -11.83 1.64 10.67
C VAL A 2 -12.25 2.79 9.76
N PHE A 3 -11.29 3.65 9.39
CA PHE A 3 -11.53 4.69 8.39
C PHE A 3 -11.46 4.09 6.98
N THR A 4 -12.50 4.37 6.19
CA THR A 4 -12.63 3.89 4.81
C THR A 4 -11.70 4.66 3.87
N THR A 5 -11.61 4.19 2.62
CA THR A 5 -10.91 4.91 1.56
C THR A 5 -11.52 6.30 1.34
N GLU A 6 -12.84 6.43 1.39
CA GLU A 6 -13.55 7.70 1.22
C GLU A 6 -13.12 8.74 2.24
N HIS A 7 -13.00 8.36 3.52
CA HIS A 7 -12.51 9.24 4.58
C HIS A 7 -11.09 9.75 4.28
N LYS A 8 -10.22 8.88 3.74
CA LYS A 8 -8.83 9.24 3.40
C LYS A 8 -8.74 10.13 2.18
N ILE A 9 -9.57 9.90 1.17
CA ILE A 9 -9.71 10.78 0.00
C ILE A 9 -10.09 12.17 0.49
N PHE A 10 -11.15 12.28 1.29
CA PHE A 10 -11.62 13.57 1.78
C PHE A 10 -10.56 14.32 2.59
N ILE A 11 -9.84 13.63 3.49
CA ILE A 11 -8.74 14.25 4.26
C ILE A 11 -7.64 14.77 3.34
N THR A 12 -7.34 14.06 2.26
CA THR A 12 -6.31 14.45 1.30
C THR A 12 -6.75 15.64 0.45
N GLU A 13 -8.00 15.64 -0.01
CA GLU A 13 -8.60 16.77 -0.71
C GLU A 13 -8.63 18.01 0.19
N CYS A 14 -9.05 17.86 1.44
CA CYS A 14 -9.06 18.93 2.42
C CYS A 14 -7.64 19.46 2.66
N TYR A 15 -6.64 18.57 2.77
CA TYR A 15 -5.23 18.95 2.89
C TYR A 15 -4.68 19.71 1.69
N VAL A 16 -5.04 19.31 0.46
CA VAL A 16 -4.60 20.00 -0.77
C VAL A 16 -5.34 21.32 -0.96
N ARG A 17 -6.65 21.35 -0.69
CA ARG A 17 -7.51 22.52 -0.86
C ARG A 17 -7.20 23.62 0.15
N ASN A 18 -7.03 23.24 1.41
CA ASN A 18 -6.81 24.16 2.52
C ASN A 18 -5.32 24.27 2.92
N GLY A 19 -4.45 23.64 2.14
CA GLY A 19 -3.02 23.61 2.37
C GLY A 19 -2.34 24.89 1.96
N VAL A 20 -1.82 25.64 2.93
CA VAL A 20 -0.93 26.78 2.66
C VAL A 20 0.51 26.27 2.71
N ILE A 21 1.29 26.50 1.65
CA ILE A 21 2.71 26.17 1.66
C ILE A 21 3.44 27.28 2.42
N GLU A 22 3.82 27.01 3.66
CA GLU A 22 4.71 27.87 4.45
C GLU A 22 6.05 27.16 4.61
N ASN A 23 7.15 27.79 4.17
CA ASN A 23 8.50 27.24 4.25
C ASN A 23 8.68 25.84 3.62
N GLY A 24 7.92 25.52 2.57
CA GLY A 24 7.98 24.21 1.90
C GLY A 24 7.22 23.09 2.62
N GLU A 25 6.59 23.37 3.76
CA GLU A 25 5.66 22.47 4.42
C GLU A 25 4.22 22.92 4.14
N CYS A 26 3.37 22.00 3.69
CA CYS A 26 1.96 22.29 3.54
C CYS A 26 1.29 22.25 4.93
N ARG A 27 0.91 23.44 5.42
CA ARG A 27 0.16 23.63 6.66
C ARG A 27 -1.31 23.69 6.32
N CYS A 28 -2.00 22.58 6.54
CA CYS A 28 -3.45 22.56 6.62
C CYS A 28 -3.86 22.64 8.10
N SER A 29 -4.82 23.52 8.43
CA SER A 29 -5.39 23.56 9.78
C SER A 29 -6.11 22.23 10.07
N SER A 30 -5.54 21.44 10.97
CA SER A 30 -6.10 20.13 11.32
C SER A 30 -7.47 20.27 12.03
N SER A 31 -7.71 21.39 12.71
CA SER A 31 -9.01 21.70 13.33
C SER A 31 -10.08 22.07 12.29
N ALA A 32 -9.72 22.82 11.24
CA ALA A 32 -10.64 23.09 10.14
C ALA A 32 -11.00 21.81 9.38
N CYS A 33 -10.01 20.95 9.12
CA CYS A 33 -10.23 19.64 8.51
C CYS A 33 -11.13 18.74 9.38
N LEU A 34 -10.96 18.76 10.71
CA LEU A 34 -11.84 18.04 11.63
C LEU A 34 -13.29 18.54 11.57
N GLN A 35 -13.50 19.85 11.53
CA GLN A 35 -14.85 20.43 11.46
C GLN A 35 -15.54 20.08 10.14
N GLU A 36 -14.85 20.22 9.01
CA GLU A 36 -15.39 19.83 7.70
C GLU A 36 -15.65 18.32 7.62
N PHE A 37 -14.80 17.50 8.25
CA PHE A 37 -14.99 16.05 8.31
C PHE A 37 -16.23 15.67 9.11
N ARG A 38 -16.46 16.31 10.27
CA ARG A 38 -17.67 16.10 11.08
C ARG A 38 -18.94 16.52 10.34
N GLN A 39 -18.89 17.61 9.59
CA GLN A 39 -20.03 18.05 8.78
C GLN A 39 -20.35 17.06 7.65
N LYS A 40 -19.32 16.49 7.03
CA LYS A 40 -19.51 15.53 5.93
C LYS A 40 -19.92 14.13 6.42
N PHE A 41 -19.41 13.70 7.57
CA PHE A 41 -19.63 12.39 8.15
C PHE A 41 -20.29 12.53 9.54
N GLU A 42 -21.45 13.18 9.60
CA GLU A 42 -22.14 13.54 10.85
C GLU A 42 -22.51 12.31 11.70
N ASP A 43 -22.89 11.21 11.04
CA ASP A 43 -23.26 9.95 11.70
C ASP A 43 -22.04 9.13 12.20
N MET A 44 -20.83 9.59 11.91
CA MET A 44 -19.60 8.85 12.19
C MET A 44 -19.07 9.16 13.60
N VAL A 45 -19.11 8.15 14.48
CA VAL A 45 -18.55 8.25 15.84
C VAL A 45 -17.08 7.84 15.85
N PHE A 46 -16.18 8.81 15.99
CA PHE A 46 -14.73 8.58 16.04
C PHE A 46 -14.05 9.33 17.18
N LEU A 47 -12.90 8.84 17.64
CA LEU A 47 -12.04 9.57 18.57
C LEU A 47 -11.23 10.61 17.81
N GLU A 48 -11.14 11.84 18.35
CA GLU A 48 -10.33 12.89 17.72
C GLU A 48 -8.86 12.48 17.56
N ALA A 49 -8.31 11.74 18.54
CA ALA A 49 -6.95 11.21 18.46
C ALA A 49 -6.75 10.27 17.25
N ASP A 50 -7.74 9.42 16.95
CA ASP A 50 -7.70 8.52 15.81
C ASP A 50 -7.76 9.29 14.48
N PHE A 51 -8.55 10.37 14.44
CA PHE A 51 -8.62 11.28 13.29
C PHE A 51 -7.29 11.98 13.03
N PHE A 52 -6.67 12.58 14.05
CA PHE A 52 -5.38 13.26 13.87
C PHE A 52 -4.27 12.29 13.48
N ASN A 53 -4.28 11.06 14.01
CA ASN A 53 -3.38 10.00 13.56
C ASN A 53 -3.59 9.66 12.09
N LEU A 54 -4.85 9.58 11.63
CA LEU A 54 -5.17 9.35 10.23
C LEU A 54 -4.66 10.49 9.36
N VAL A 55 -4.98 11.75 9.70
CA VAL A 55 -4.51 12.94 8.98
C VAL A 55 -2.99 12.92 8.84
N ARG A 56 -2.26 12.73 9.95
CA ARG A 56 -0.80 12.65 9.95
C ARG A 56 -0.28 11.55 9.03
N SER A 57 -0.89 10.37 9.07
CA SER A 57 -0.47 9.23 8.26
C SER A 57 -0.76 9.44 6.77
N THR A 58 -1.93 9.97 6.42
CA THR A 58 -2.35 10.20 5.04
C THR A 58 -1.54 11.33 4.41
N VAL A 59 -1.40 12.45 5.12
CA VAL A 59 -0.59 13.59 4.69
C VAL A 59 0.88 13.22 4.49
N LYS A 60 1.46 12.44 5.40
CA LYS A 60 2.85 11.99 5.26
C LYS A 60 3.03 11.04 4.07
N ASN A 61 2.07 10.13 3.86
CA ASN A 61 2.22 9.05 2.88
C ASN A 61 1.79 9.46 1.46
N PHE A 62 0.89 10.43 1.30
CA PHE A 62 0.34 10.80 0.01
C PHE A 62 1.39 11.40 -0.96
N PRO A 63 2.27 12.34 -0.55
CA PRO A 63 3.35 12.84 -1.42
C PRO A 63 4.35 11.76 -1.82
N LEU A 64 4.57 10.77 -0.95
CA LEU A 64 5.52 9.70 -1.18
C LEU A 64 4.97 8.60 -2.10
N ASN A 65 3.68 8.30 -1.99
CA ASN A 65 3.07 7.15 -2.66
C ASN A 65 2.09 7.52 -3.78
N GLY A 66 1.69 8.79 -3.88
CA GLY A 66 0.61 9.25 -4.76
C GLY A 66 -0.75 8.58 -4.48
N SER A 67 -0.91 7.95 -3.31
CA SER A 67 -2.07 7.14 -2.97
C SER A 67 -2.48 7.35 -1.52
N VAL A 68 -3.80 7.45 -1.32
CA VAL A 68 -4.45 7.62 -0.02
C VAL A 68 -4.66 6.31 0.73
N ASN A 69 -4.60 5.18 0.01
CA ASN A 69 -4.47 3.89 0.66
C ASN A 69 -2.99 3.56 0.84
N ARG A 70 -2.69 2.71 1.83
CA ARG A 70 -1.42 1.97 1.76
C ARG A 70 -1.41 1.36 0.37
N LYS A 71 -0.37 1.64 -0.43
CA LYS A 71 -0.05 0.87 -1.63
C LYS A 71 -0.28 -0.56 -1.20
N GLN A 72 -1.32 -1.22 -1.75
CA GLN A 72 -1.65 -2.60 -1.42
C GLN A 72 -0.31 -3.29 -1.42
N ALA A 73 0.11 -3.80 -0.26
CA ALA A 73 1.51 -4.01 0.02
C ALA A 73 2.15 -4.53 -1.25
N SER A 74 3.11 -3.80 -1.80
CA SER A 74 3.96 -4.41 -2.81
C SER A 74 4.83 -5.47 -2.13
N GLY A 75 4.27 -6.29 -1.22
CA GLY A 75 4.53 -7.71 -1.29
C GLY A 75 4.08 -8.06 -2.68
N GLY A 76 5.03 -8.02 -3.61
CA GLY A 76 4.74 -8.06 -5.02
C GLY A 76 3.70 -9.15 -5.23
N LEU A 77 2.54 -8.77 -5.76
CA LEU A 77 2.01 -9.59 -6.82
C LEU A 77 3.10 -9.60 -7.89
N LYS A 78 4.13 -10.44 -7.67
CA LYS A 78 4.63 -11.29 -8.73
C LYS A 78 3.37 -12.01 -9.15
N LEU A 79 2.65 -11.39 -10.08
CA LEU A 79 1.68 -12.07 -10.89
C LEU A 79 2.40 -13.36 -11.25
N ARG A 80 1.93 -14.46 -10.67
CA ARG A 80 2.29 -15.81 -11.09
C ARG A 80 1.64 -15.97 -12.46
N THR A 81 2.08 -15.17 -13.42
CA THR A 81 1.67 -15.23 -14.80
C THR A 81 1.95 -16.65 -15.25
N GLU A 82 1.05 -17.25 -16.01
CA GLU A 82 1.24 -18.62 -16.51
C GLU A 82 2.62 -18.78 -17.17
N ALA A 83 3.10 -17.75 -17.86
CA ALA A 83 4.46 -17.69 -18.41
C ALA A 83 5.58 -17.91 -17.38
N LEU A 84 5.47 -17.33 -16.18
CA LEU A 84 6.47 -17.51 -15.12
C LEU A 84 6.36 -18.92 -14.48
N ILE A 85 5.15 -19.48 -14.43
CA ILE A 85 4.92 -20.83 -13.93
C ILE A 85 5.55 -21.84 -14.91
N GLU A 86 5.36 -21.63 -16.20
CA GLU A 86 5.91 -22.49 -17.24
C GLU A 86 7.43 -22.38 -17.34
N ASP A 87 8.01 -21.18 -17.26
CA ASP A 87 9.48 -20.99 -17.23
C ASP A 87 10.13 -21.68 -16.02
N VAL A 88 9.48 -21.63 -14.85
CA VAL A 88 9.96 -22.38 -13.67
C VAL A 88 9.86 -23.89 -13.88
N ARG A 89 8.76 -24.39 -14.46
CA ARG A 89 8.59 -25.83 -14.75
C ARG A 89 9.63 -26.30 -15.76
N GLN A 90 9.79 -25.60 -16.88
CA GLN A 90 10.74 -25.96 -17.94
C GLN A 90 12.17 -26.06 -17.40
N ARG A 91 12.62 -25.09 -16.60
CA ARG A 91 13.98 -25.14 -16.01
C ARG A 91 14.16 -26.26 -15.00
N MET A 92 13.10 -26.65 -14.30
CA MET A 92 13.14 -27.80 -13.39
C MET A 92 13.15 -29.14 -14.14
N GLU A 93 12.56 -29.20 -15.33
CA GLU A 93 12.63 -30.36 -16.23
C GLU A 93 14.01 -30.44 -16.92
N GLU A 94 14.58 -29.31 -17.34
CA GLU A 94 15.92 -29.24 -17.96
C GLU A 94 17.04 -29.59 -16.96
N GLU A 95 16.96 -29.13 -15.70
CA GLU A 95 18.00 -29.34 -14.68
C GLU A 95 17.41 -29.73 -13.30
N PRO A 96 16.94 -30.98 -13.11
CA PRO A 96 16.20 -31.39 -11.91
C PRO A 96 17.03 -31.42 -10.60
N THR A 97 18.36 -31.45 -10.73
CA THR A 97 19.31 -31.44 -9.61
C THR A 97 19.70 -30.04 -9.15
N ARG A 98 19.28 -28.98 -9.88
CA ARG A 98 19.62 -27.59 -9.56
C ARG A 98 19.02 -27.18 -8.21
N SER A 99 19.81 -26.44 -7.44
CA SER A 99 19.38 -25.94 -6.13
C SER A 99 18.25 -24.93 -6.27
N LEU A 100 17.15 -25.18 -5.54
CA LEU A 100 16.00 -24.26 -5.45
C LEU A 100 16.41 -22.86 -4.96
N LYS A 101 17.50 -22.75 -4.20
CA LYS A 101 18.03 -21.47 -3.74
C LYS A 101 18.56 -20.65 -4.92
N HIS A 102 19.32 -21.27 -5.83
CA HIS A 102 19.82 -20.60 -7.02
C HIS A 102 18.69 -20.23 -7.98
N LEU A 103 17.73 -21.13 -8.17
CA LEU A 103 16.54 -20.87 -8.98
C LEU A 103 15.71 -19.69 -8.43
N SER A 104 15.56 -19.59 -7.10
CA SER A 104 14.84 -18.48 -6.46
C SER A 104 15.53 -17.14 -6.67
N GLN A 105 16.87 -17.11 -6.70
CA GLN A 105 17.64 -15.89 -6.90
C GLN A 105 17.56 -15.41 -8.36
N GLU A 106 17.66 -16.31 -9.32
CA GLU A 106 17.59 -15.98 -10.76
C GLU A 106 16.21 -15.48 -11.18
N MET A 107 15.17 -16.13 -10.68
CA MET A 107 13.78 -15.77 -10.99
C MET A 107 13.28 -14.61 -10.12
N GLY A 108 14.11 -14.16 -9.18
CA GLY A 108 13.75 -13.24 -8.13
C GLY A 108 12.60 -13.74 -7.24
N LEU A 109 12.25 -15.04 -7.25
CA LEU A 109 11.13 -15.67 -6.54
C LEU A 109 11.46 -15.98 -5.08
N SER A 110 10.43 -16.24 -4.25
CA SER A 110 10.68 -16.76 -2.89
C SER A 110 11.03 -18.25 -2.95
N TYR A 111 11.92 -18.69 -2.08
CA TYR A 111 12.32 -20.10 -1.97
C TYR A 111 11.12 -21.05 -1.78
N GLU A 112 10.15 -20.66 -0.95
CA GLU A 112 8.91 -21.42 -0.73
C GLU A 112 8.08 -21.59 -2.00
N THR A 113 8.08 -20.60 -2.90
CA THR A 113 7.37 -20.71 -4.18
C THR A 113 8.01 -21.75 -5.08
N CYS A 114 9.34 -21.85 -5.11
CA CYS A 114 10.05 -22.88 -5.86
C CYS A 114 9.87 -24.26 -5.22
N LEU A 115 9.85 -24.35 -3.88
CA LEU A 115 9.65 -25.60 -3.14
C LEU A 115 8.26 -26.21 -3.36
N LEU A 116 7.20 -25.38 -3.34
CA LEU A 116 5.82 -25.82 -3.58
C LEU A 116 5.65 -26.44 -4.97
N ARG A 117 6.46 -26.03 -5.96
CA ARG A 117 6.38 -26.51 -7.34
C ARG A 117 7.21 -27.78 -7.61
N LYS A 118 8.21 -28.09 -6.78
CA LYS A 118 8.95 -29.37 -6.87
C LYS A 118 8.15 -30.58 -6.39
N ARG A 119 7.11 -30.34 -5.59
CA ARG A 119 6.28 -31.40 -4.98
C ARG A 119 5.03 -31.76 -5.79
N ILE A 120 4.77 -31.06 -6.89
CA ILE A 120 3.69 -31.35 -7.86
C ILE A 120 4.32 -32.09 -9.02
#